data_AF-A0A0F9NG15-F1
#
_entry.id   AF-A0A0F9NG15-F1
#
_cell.length_a   1.000
_cell.length_b   1.000
_cell.length_c   1.000
_cell.angle_alpha   90.00
_cell.angle_beta   90.00
_cell.angle_gamma   90.00
#
_symmetry.space_group_name_H-M   'P 1'
#
loop_
_entity.id
_entity.type
_entity.pdbx_description
1 polymer ?
#
loop_
_entity_poly.entity_id
_entity_poly.type
_entity_poly.pdbx_seq_one_letter_code
_entity_poly.pdbx_strand_id
1 'polypeptide(L)' 'MINKIHKRVSKLELTIGLLEEHLRIFGHLITPNPLKFIKNQISTYKRELQIRKDYQT' A
#
# COMPACT_ATOMS: atom_id res chain seq x y z
N MET A 1 -14.39 -6.97 19.77
CA MET A 1 -14.56 -6.86 18.30
C MET A 1 -13.59 -5.85 17.68
N ILE A 2 -13.49 -4.64 18.26
CA ILE A 2 -12.58 -3.54 17.84
C ILE A 2 -11.10 -3.99 17.75
N ASN A 3 -10.56 -4.73 18.72
CA ASN A 3 -9.17 -5.23 18.67
C ASN A 3 -8.87 -6.16 17.48
N LYS A 4 -9.84 -6.93 17.00
CA LYS A 4 -9.67 -7.82 15.84
C LYS A 4 -9.64 -7.04 14.53
N ILE A 5 -10.44 -5.98 14.45
CA ILE A 5 -10.47 -5.05 13.32
C ILE A 5 -9.16 -4.27 13.28
N HIS A 6 -8.70 -3.74 14.42
CA HIS A 6 -7.45 -3.00 14.54
C HIS A 6 -6.24 -3.85 14.11
N LYS A 7 -6.13 -5.10 14.60
CA LYS A 7 -5.07 -6.04 14.18
C LYS A 7 -5.10 -6.33 12.67
N ARG A 8 -6.28 -6.41 12.07
CA ARG A 8 -6.43 -6.63 10.62
C ARG A 8 -5.99 -5.42 9.82
N VAL A 9 -6.35 -4.22 10.25
CA VAL A 9 -5.91 -2.96 9.64
C VAL A 9 -4.38 -2.85 9.72
N SER A 10 -3.78 -3.01 10.90
CA SER A 10 -2.32 -2.94 11.05
C SER A 10 -1.56 -3.96 10.19
N LYS A 11 -2.09 -5.18 10.04
CA LYS A 11 -1.49 -6.19 9.15
C LYS A 11 -1.57 -5.76 7.68
N LEU A 12 -2.67 -5.13 7.28
CA LEU A 12 -2.87 -4.62 5.93
C LEU A 12 -1.93 -3.44 5.64
N GLU A 13 -1.76 -2.52 6.60
CA GLU A 13 -0.79 -1.41 6.51
C GLU A 13 0.63 -1.93 6.28
N LEU A 14 1.06 -2.90 7.09
CA LEU A 14 2.38 -3.53 6.96
C LEU A 14 2.55 -4.23 5.62
N THR A 15 1.52 -4.92 5.15
CA THR A 15 1.55 -5.63 3.86
C THR A 15 1.68 -4.66 2.69
N ILE A 16 0.98 -3.51 2.75
CA ILE A 16 1.09 -2.45 1.76
C ILE A 16 2.51 -1.87 1.75
N GLY A 17 3.10 -1.61 2.93
CA GLY A 17 4.47 -1.14 3.03
C GLY A 17 5.50 -2.10 2.43
N LEU A 18 5.37 -3.41 2.72
CA LEU A 18 6.23 -4.45 2.13
C LEU A 18 6.11 -4.52 0.61
N LEU A 19 4.89 -4.36 0.08
CA LEU A 19 4.63 -4.35 -1.36
C LEU A 19 5.27 -3.13 -2.03
N GLU A 20 5.22 -1.95 -1.42
CA GLU A 20 5.90 -0.76 -1.94
C GLU A 20 7.41 -0.91 -1.96
N GLU A 21 7.98 -1.48 -0.91
CA GLU A 21 9.42 -1.75 -0.86
C GLU A 21 9.83 -2.74 -1.97
N HIS A 22 9.05 -3.80 -2.18
CA HIS A 22 9.27 -4.71 -3.31
C HIS A 22 9.18 -4.01 -4.66
N LEU A 23 8.20 -3.13 -4.85
CA LEU A 23 8.06 -2.37 -6.09
C LEU A 23 9.16 -1.32 -6.27
N ARG A 24 9.73 -0.79 -5.18
CA ARG A 24 10.88 0.10 -5.23
C ARG A 24 12.12 -0.63 -5.73
N ILE A 25 12.35 -1.86 -5.25
CA ILE A 25 13.53 -2.67 -5.60
C ILE A 25 13.35 -3.30 -6.98
N PHE A 26 12.23 -3.98 -7.23
CA PHE A 26 12.00 -4.81 -8.41
C PHE A 26 11.09 -4.19 -9.47
N GLY A 27 10.55 -2.99 -9.22
CA GLY A 27 9.61 -2.36 -10.17
C GLY A 27 10.19 -2.12 -11.55
N HIS A 28 11.52 -1.97 -11.66
CA HIS A 28 12.21 -1.83 -12.95
C HIS A 28 12.17 -3.11 -13.80
N LEU A 29 11.90 -4.27 -13.20
CA LEU A 29 11.75 -5.55 -13.89
C LEU A 29 10.32 -5.79 -14.41
N ILE A 30 9.36 -4.96 -13.98
CA ILE A 30 7.95 -5.07 -14.34
C ILE A 30 7.68 -4.15 -15.53
N THR A 31 6.87 -4.61 -16.48
CA THR A 31 6.44 -3.76 -17.59
C THR A 31 5.70 -2.49 -17.07
N PRO A 32 5.83 -1.34 -17.75
CA PRO A 32 5.32 -0.06 -17.22
C PRO A 32 3.82 -0.03 -16.91
N ASN A 33 2.99 -0.72 -17.71
CA ASN A 33 1.54 -0.72 -17.55
C ASN A 33 1.08 -1.48 -16.28
N PRO A 34 1.51 -2.73 -16.04
CA PRO A 34 1.27 -3.41 -14.76
C PRO A 34 1.86 -2.66 -13.56
N LEU A 35 3.06 -2.08 -13.69
CA LEU A 35 3.65 -1.31 -12.59
C LEU A 35 2.77 -0.11 -12.22
N LYS A 36 2.27 0.63 -13.21
CA LYS A 36 1.34 1.75 -12.99
C LYS A 36 0.04 1.29 -12.35
N PHE A 37 -0.53 0.18 -12.82
CA PHE A 37 -1.73 -0.41 -12.24
C PHE A 37 -1.54 -0.77 -10.76
N ILE A 38 -0.45 -1.46 -10.42
CA ILE A 38 -0.16 -1.87 -9.04
C ILE A 38 0.05 -0.65 -8.14
N LYS A 39 0.80 0.36 -8.60
CA LYS A 39 0.99 1.63 -7.86
C LYS A 39 -0.34 2.35 -7.60
N ASN A 40 -1.25 2.37 -8.58
CA ASN A 40 -2.57 2.98 -8.41
C ASN A 40 -3.41 2.22 -7.37
N GLN A 41 -3.41 0.88 -7.40
CA GLN A 41 -4.12 0.06 -6.40
C GLN A 41 -3.60 0.31 -4.98
N ILE A 42 -2.28 0.37 -4.81
CA ILE A 42 -1.65 0.71 -3.51
C ILE A 42 -2.12 2.08 -3.01
N SER A 43 -2.15 3.08 -3.90
CA SER A 43 -2.60 4.43 -3.56
C SER A 43 -4.07 4.44 -3.10
N THR A 44 -4.94 3.67 -3.77
CA THR A 44 -6.33 3.48 -3.37
C THR A 44 -6.43 2.85 -1.99
N TYR A 45 -5.73 1.74 -1.73
CA TYR A 45 -5.77 1.07 -0.43
C TYR A 45 -5.26 1.96 0.71
N LYS A 46 -4.19 2.74 0.47
CA LYS A 46 -3.70 3.73 1.44
C LYS A 46 -4.73 4.80 1.76
N ARG A 47 -5.50 5.24 0.77
CA ARG A 47 -6.57 6.23 0.95
C ARG A 47 -7.74 5.64 1.74
N GLU A 48 -8.19 4.44 1.38
CA GLU A 48 -9.31 3.76 2.05
C GLU A 48 -9.01 3.44 3.51
N LEU A 49 -7.77 3.06 3.81
CA LEU A 49 -7.34 2.73 5.16
C LEU A 49 -6.98 3.96 6.00
N GLN A 50 -7.09 5.17 5.44
CA GLN A 50 -6.66 6.41 6.09
C GLN A 50 -5.24 6.33 6.67
N ILE A 51 -4.35 5.56 6.04
CA ILE A 51 -2.92 5.45 6.40
C ILE A 51 -2.22 6.82 6.26
N ARG A 52 -2.87 7.77 5.57
CA ARG A 52 -2.45 9.16 5.47
C ARG A 52 -2.68 9.92 6.79
N LYS A 53 -1.72 9.83 7.72
CA LYS A 53 -1.45 10.95 8.64
C LYS A 53 -0.57 12.04 8.02
N ASP A 54 0.21 11.77 6.95
CA ASP A 54 1.25 12.69 6.47
C ASP A 54 1.42 12.75 4.94
N TYR A 55 0.37 13.05 4.19
CA TYR A 55 0.56 13.63 2.84
C TYR A 55 0.00 15.04 2.84
N GLN A 56 0.75 15.95 3.44
CA GLN A 56 0.62 17.36 3.14
C GLN A 56 1.02 17.56 1.66
N THR A 57 0.11 18.25 0.97
CA THR A 57 0.20 18.96 -0.33
C THR A 57 1.53 18.96 -1.04
#